data_AF-A0A8C5RK15-F1
#
_entry.id   AF-A0A8C5RK15-F1
#
_cell.length_a   1.000
_cell.length_b   1.000
_cell.length_c   1.000
_cell.angle_alpha   90.00
_cell.angle_beta   90.00
_cell.angle_gamma   90.00
#
_symmetry.space_group_name_H-M   'P 1'
#
loop_
_entity.id
_entity.type
_entity.pdbx_description
1 polymer ?
#
loop_
_entity_poly.entity_id
_entity_poly.type
_entity_poly.pdbx_seq_one_letter_code
_entity_poly.pdbx_strand_id
1 'polypeptide(L)'
;MLAKLCAGQQLGSGRLQLRRVMAAADEGDATGEVAVLERGPGALYHMFVMMEDLLEKLKLLNCEEDAALRSHNMRPPSRHYFALPINPGEQFYMFCTLAAWLINKAGHPFEQPQEYDDPNATISNILAELRSFGRTVDFPPSKLKAGYGEQACYVLDCLAEEALKYTSFSWKRPTYPTEELEEEAITEDDAELTLNKIEEIIAEEETDNEENYIDLNVLKAQTYKSIGHA
;
A
#
# COMPACT_ATOMS: atom_id res chain seq x y z
N MET A 1 14.24 -28.32 4.47
CA MET A 1 14.89 -27.34 5.39
C MET A 1 15.50 -26.19 4.58
N LEU A 2 14.76 -25.57 3.65
CA LEU A 2 15.28 -24.53 2.72
C LEU A 2 14.14 -23.55 2.32
N ALA A 3 13.54 -22.87 3.31
CA ALA A 3 12.51 -21.86 3.04
C ALA A 3 12.59 -20.67 4.01
N LYS A 4 13.78 -20.33 4.51
CA LYS A 4 13.95 -19.26 5.51
C LYS A 4 15.05 -18.23 5.23
N LEU A 5 15.64 -18.18 4.02
CA LEU A 5 16.73 -17.21 3.74
C LEU A 5 16.42 -16.05 2.78
N CYS A 6 15.33 -16.05 2.00
CA CYS A 6 15.16 -14.97 0.99
C CYS A 6 14.48 -13.68 1.50
N ALA A 7 13.94 -13.65 2.72
CA ALA A 7 13.23 -12.46 3.21
C ALA A 7 14.15 -11.38 3.82
N GLY A 8 15.39 -11.74 4.21
CA GLY A 8 16.32 -10.83 4.87
C GLY A 8 17.20 -10.00 3.94
N GLN A 9 17.33 -10.40 2.67
CA GLN A 9 18.32 -9.81 1.75
C GLN A 9 17.75 -8.64 0.92
N GLN A 10 16.43 -8.59 0.72
CA GLN A 10 15.77 -7.56 -0.09
C GLN A 10 15.67 -6.20 0.65
N LEU A 11 15.42 -6.20 1.97
CA LEU A 11 15.26 -4.98 2.76
C LEU A 11 16.58 -4.25 3.05
N GLY A 12 17.69 -4.99 3.12
CA GLY A 12 19.04 -4.41 3.31
C GLY A 12 19.55 -3.71 2.05
N SER A 13 19.27 -4.28 0.87
CA SER A 13 19.67 -3.71 -0.42
C SER A 13 19.01 -2.36 -0.69
N GLY A 14 17.70 -2.26 -0.43
CA GLY A 14 16.93 -1.03 -0.63
C GLY A 14 17.43 0.15 0.22
N ARG A 15 17.74 -0.05 1.50
CA ARG A 15 18.29 1.02 2.37
C ARG A 15 19.69 1.49 1.92
N LEU A 16 20.53 0.56 1.46
CA LEU A 16 21.86 0.88 0.95
C LEU A 16 21.76 1.64 -0.39
N GLN A 17 20.83 1.26 -1.26
CA GLN A 17 20.57 1.92 -2.54
C GLN A 17 19.96 3.31 -2.34
N LEU A 18 19.00 3.49 -1.42
CA LEU A 18 18.48 4.81 -1.04
C LEU A 18 19.60 5.73 -0.53
N ARG A 19 20.49 5.23 0.33
CA ARG A 19 21.67 6.01 0.77
C ARG A 19 22.61 6.35 -0.38
N ARG A 20 22.77 5.46 -1.37
CA ARG A 20 23.65 5.67 -2.52
C ARG A 20 23.06 6.66 -3.54
N VAL A 21 21.74 6.62 -3.74
CA VAL A 21 21.00 7.62 -4.55
C VAL A 21 21.01 8.98 -3.86
N MET A 22 20.81 9.03 -2.54
CA MET A 22 20.92 10.26 -1.75
C MET A 22 22.35 10.83 -1.77
N ALA A 23 23.38 9.97 -1.76
CA ALA A 23 24.78 10.40 -1.86
C ALA A 23 25.16 10.87 -3.28
N ALA A 24 24.63 10.24 -4.33
CA ALA A 24 24.87 10.66 -5.72
C ALA A 24 24.25 12.03 -6.06
N ALA A 25 23.26 12.49 -5.30
CA ALA A 25 22.71 13.84 -5.42
C ALA A 25 23.61 14.93 -4.80
N ASP A 26 24.61 14.55 -4.00
CA ASP A 26 25.54 15.47 -3.33
C ASP A 26 26.82 15.71 -4.16
N GLU A 27 27.18 14.79 -5.07
CA GLU A 27 28.30 14.95 -6.00
C GLU A 27 27.83 15.39 -7.40
N GLY A 28 27.48 16.67 -7.52
CA GLY A 28 27.17 17.31 -8.79
C GLY A 28 28.42 17.55 -9.65
N ASP A 29 28.56 16.78 -10.72
CA ASP A 29 29.53 16.93 -11.80
C ASP A 29 29.30 18.23 -12.58
N ALA A 30 30.34 19.06 -12.64
CA ALA A 30 30.36 20.35 -13.27
C ALA A 30 30.73 20.24 -14.75
N THR A 31 29.79 19.86 -15.62
CA THR A 31 29.78 20.27 -17.05
C THR A 31 28.40 20.02 -17.67
N GLY A 32 27.59 21.07 -17.82
CA GLY A 32 26.26 20.97 -18.46
C GLY A 32 25.34 22.13 -18.09
N GLU A 33 25.71 23.34 -18.48
CA GLU A 33 24.98 24.57 -18.19
C GLU A 33 23.69 24.65 -19.03
N VAL A 34 22.55 24.23 -18.45
CA VAL A 34 21.23 24.92 -18.35
C VAL A 34 20.12 23.89 -18.02
N ALA A 35 19.74 23.77 -16.73
CA ALA A 35 18.40 23.37 -16.21
C ALA A 35 18.40 22.81 -14.76
N VAL A 36 19.28 23.27 -13.85
CA VAL A 36 19.33 22.72 -12.46
C VAL A 36 18.84 23.72 -11.38
N LEU A 37 18.14 24.79 -11.77
CA LEU A 37 17.72 25.83 -10.81
C LEU A 37 16.27 25.77 -10.31
N GLU A 38 15.56 24.63 -10.39
CA GLU A 38 14.15 24.63 -9.93
C GLU A 38 13.60 23.30 -9.38
N ARG A 39 14.42 22.44 -8.75
CA ARG A 39 13.89 21.29 -8.00
C ARG A 39 14.12 21.48 -6.51
N GLY A 40 13.07 21.90 -5.80
CA GLY A 40 13.09 22.03 -4.34
C GLY A 40 13.36 20.69 -3.64
N PRO A 41 13.63 20.67 -2.32
CA PRO A 41 14.09 19.48 -1.60
C PRO A 41 13.13 18.26 -1.68
N GLY A 42 11.85 18.48 -2.00
CA GLY A 42 10.87 17.41 -2.24
C GLY A 42 11.02 16.69 -3.59
N ALA A 43 11.80 17.24 -4.51
CA ALA A 43 12.03 16.72 -5.86
C ALA A 43 12.49 15.26 -5.91
N LEU A 44 13.38 14.89 -5.00
CA LEU A 44 13.93 13.54 -4.88
C LEU A 44 12.86 12.51 -4.53
N TYR A 45 11.76 12.96 -3.92
CA TYR A 45 10.66 12.09 -3.50
C TYR A 45 9.58 11.95 -4.58
N HIS A 46 9.52 12.86 -5.56
CA HIS A 46 8.51 12.87 -6.60
C HIS A 46 8.38 11.53 -7.35
N MET A 47 9.51 10.87 -7.61
CA MET A 47 9.53 9.58 -8.30
C MET A 47 8.86 8.46 -7.48
N PHE A 48 8.92 8.52 -6.15
CA PHE A 48 8.22 7.57 -5.30
C PHE A 48 6.71 7.83 -5.28
N VAL A 49 6.31 9.11 -5.30
CA VAL A 49 4.88 9.48 -5.43
C VAL A 49 4.31 8.95 -6.74
N MET A 50 4.99 9.20 -7.88
CA MET A 50 4.56 8.65 -9.18
C MET A 50 4.47 7.12 -9.18
N MET A 51 5.39 6.44 -8.49
CA MET A 51 5.34 4.98 -8.39
C MET A 51 4.17 4.51 -7.53
N GLU A 52 3.83 5.22 -6.45
CA GLU A 52 2.64 4.92 -5.64
C GLU A 52 1.36 5.11 -6.45
N ASP A 53 1.24 6.23 -7.17
CA ASP A 53 0.11 6.51 -8.06
C ASP A 53 -0.05 5.42 -9.14
N LEU A 54 1.07 5.02 -9.78
CA LEU A 54 1.08 3.94 -10.75
C LEU A 54 0.58 2.62 -10.14
N LEU A 55 1.04 2.27 -8.93
CA LEU A 55 0.60 1.03 -8.26
C LEU A 55 -0.90 1.04 -7.95
N GLU A 56 -1.46 2.18 -7.56
CA GLU A 56 -2.90 2.33 -7.35
C GLU A 56 -3.65 2.13 -8.67
N LYS A 57 -3.19 2.74 -9.77
CA LYS A 57 -3.78 2.57 -11.10
C LYS A 57 -3.72 1.10 -11.56
N LEU A 58 -2.60 0.42 -11.34
CA LEU A 58 -2.44 -1.01 -11.67
C LEU A 58 -3.38 -1.91 -10.86
N LYS A 59 -3.63 -1.59 -9.59
CA LYS A 59 -4.62 -2.32 -8.76
C LYS A 59 -6.03 -2.16 -9.32
N LEU A 60 -6.41 -0.94 -9.71
CA LEU A 60 -7.72 -0.66 -10.32
C LEU A 60 -7.91 -1.41 -11.65
N LEU A 61 -6.82 -1.65 -12.38
CA LEU A 61 -6.81 -2.45 -13.62
C LEU A 61 -6.76 -3.98 -13.37
N ASN A 62 -6.82 -4.44 -12.12
CA ASN A 62 -6.70 -5.85 -11.72
C ASN A 62 -5.45 -6.54 -12.30
N CYS A 63 -4.31 -5.84 -12.29
CA CYS A 63 -3.03 -6.32 -12.82
C CYS A 63 -2.62 -7.72 -12.29
N GLU A 64 -2.96 -8.07 -11.04
CA GLU A 64 -2.62 -9.36 -10.42
C GLU A 64 -3.49 -10.54 -10.90
N GLU A 65 -4.70 -10.24 -11.35
CA GLU A 65 -5.69 -11.25 -11.78
C GLU A 65 -5.62 -11.51 -13.28
N ASP A 66 -4.93 -10.63 -14.01
CA ASP A 66 -4.86 -10.71 -15.46
C ASP A 66 -4.00 -11.89 -15.94
N ALA A 67 -4.61 -12.78 -16.71
CA ALA A 67 -3.97 -13.98 -17.25
C ALA A 67 -2.75 -13.65 -18.13
N ALA A 68 -2.77 -12.50 -18.83
CA ALA A 68 -1.68 -12.07 -19.70
C ALA A 68 -0.43 -11.64 -18.93
N LEU A 69 -0.53 -11.32 -17.64
CA LEU A 69 0.65 -11.03 -16.81
C LEU A 69 1.07 -12.26 -15.99
N ARG A 70 0.12 -13.13 -15.64
CA ARG A 70 0.41 -14.42 -14.98
C ARG A 70 1.20 -15.36 -15.88
N SER A 71 0.97 -15.36 -17.20
CA SER A 71 1.77 -16.13 -18.16
C SER A 71 3.24 -15.74 -18.16
N HIS A 72 3.56 -14.50 -17.78
CA HIS A 72 4.93 -14.00 -17.65
C HIS A 72 5.48 -14.13 -16.23
N ASN A 73 4.76 -14.83 -15.33
CA ASN A 73 5.16 -15.03 -13.94
C ASN A 73 5.36 -13.71 -13.17
N MET A 74 4.70 -12.64 -13.63
CA MET A 74 4.90 -11.27 -13.15
C MET A 74 4.16 -11.08 -11.83
N ARG A 75 4.91 -10.73 -10.78
CA ARG A 75 4.30 -10.18 -9.56
C ARG A 75 4.19 -8.66 -9.70
N PRO A 76 3.14 -8.04 -9.14
CA PRO A 76 3.03 -6.60 -9.11
C PRO A 76 4.30 -5.98 -8.49
N PRO A 77 4.87 -4.93 -9.12
CA PRO A 77 6.11 -4.32 -8.68
C PRO A 77 5.97 -3.70 -7.28
N SER A 78 7.05 -3.69 -6.50
CA SER A 78 7.07 -2.95 -5.23
C SER A 78 7.11 -1.43 -5.48
N ARG A 79 6.74 -0.61 -4.50
CA ARG A 79 6.76 0.88 -4.59
C ARG A 79 8.12 1.52 -4.90
N HIS A 80 9.20 0.74 -4.89
CA HIS A 80 10.54 1.23 -5.23
C HIS A 80 11.08 0.59 -6.51
N TYR A 81 10.31 -0.30 -7.16
CA TYR A 81 10.82 -1.18 -8.20
C TYR A 81 11.30 -0.40 -9.43
N PHE A 82 10.51 0.56 -9.93
CA PHE A 82 10.95 1.43 -11.03
C PHE A 82 11.61 2.71 -10.54
N ALA A 83 11.54 3.03 -9.24
CA ALA A 83 12.17 4.22 -8.68
C ALA A 83 13.67 4.05 -8.40
N LEU A 84 14.13 2.83 -8.11
CA LEU A 84 15.52 2.57 -7.76
C LEU A 84 16.21 1.67 -8.79
N PRO A 85 17.53 1.84 -9.01
CA PRO A 85 18.32 0.89 -9.80
C PRO A 85 18.50 -0.42 -9.01
N ILE A 86 17.71 -1.44 -9.33
CA ILE A 86 17.82 -2.76 -8.69
C ILE A 86 18.55 -3.71 -9.62
N ASN A 87 17.98 -3.92 -10.82
CA ASN A 87 18.51 -4.79 -11.84
C ASN A 87 18.06 -4.26 -13.21
N PRO A 88 18.90 -3.47 -13.91
CA PRO A 88 18.49 -2.77 -15.12
C PRO A 88 17.95 -3.69 -16.23
N GLY A 89 18.50 -4.89 -16.38
CA GLY A 89 18.05 -5.85 -17.41
C GLY A 89 16.64 -6.39 -17.12
N GLU A 90 16.41 -6.81 -15.88
CA GLU A 90 15.09 -7.29 -15.43
C GLU A 90 14.07 -6.14 -15.42
N GLN A 91 14.46 -4.96 -14.93
CA GLN A 91 13.60 -3.78 -14.90
C GLN A 91 13.20 -3.33 -16.30
N PHE A 92 14.12 -3.42 -17.28
CA PHE A 92 13.82 -3.14 -18.68
C PHE A 92 12.81 -4.13 -19.26
N TYR A 93 13.02 -5.43 -19.05
CA TYR A 93 12.07 -6.46 -19.46
C TYR A 93 10.68 -6.24 -18.85
N MET A 94 10.63 -5.95 -17.55
CA MET A 94 9.40 -5.68 -16.82
C MET A 94 8.70 -4.42 -17.34
N PHE A 95 9.47 -3.35 -17.61
CA PHE A 95 8.95 -2.12 -18.20
C PHE A 95 8.29 -2.39 -19.55
N CYS A 96 8.98 -3.08 -20.46
CA CYS A 96 8.47 -3.42 -21.79
C CYS A 96 7.21 -4.28 -21.71
N THR A 97 7.22 -5.30 -20.84
CA THR A 97 6.09 -6.20 -20.62
C THR A 97 4.88 -5.46 -20.08
N LEU A 98 5.07 -4.61 -19.07
CA LEU A 98 4.00 -3.85 -18.46
C LEU A 98 3.45 -2.79 -19.42
N ALA A 99 4.30 -2.08 -20.15
CA ALA A 99 3.88 -1.12 -21.16
C ALA A 99 3.05 -1.79 -22.26
N ALA A 100 3.50 -2.92 -22.80
CA ALA A 100 2.76 -3.70 -23.79
C ALA A 100 1.37 -4.11 -23.26
N TRP A 101 1.30 -4.61 -22.02
CA TRP A 101 0.03 -4.97 -21.40
C TRP A 101 -0.91 -3.77 -21.25
N LEU A 102 -0.40 -2.61 -20.79
CA LEU A 102 -1.19 -1.40 -20.64
C LEU A 102 -1.73 -0.87 -21.97
N ILE A 103 -0.92 -0.91 -23.04
CA ILE A 103 -1.34 -0.49 -24.39
C ILE A 103 -2.48 -1.40 -24.89
N ASN A 104 -2.36 -2.72 -24.73
CA ASN A 104 -3.42 -3.67 -25.06
C ASN A 104 -4.68 -3.43 -24.22
N LYS A 105 -4.54 -3.09 -22.94
CA LYS A 105 -5.66 -2.74 -22.07
C LYS A 105 -6.35 -1.44 -22.46
N ALA A 106 -5.62 -0.50 -23.05
CA ALA A 106 -6.17 0.72 -23.63
C ALA A 106 -6.85 0.49 -25.00
N GLY A 107 -6.92 -0.75 -25.49
CA GLY A 107 -7.61 -1.11 -26.73
C GLY A 107 -6.76 -1.00 -27.99
N HIS A 108 -5.44 -0.72 -27.86
CA HIS A 108 -4.51 -0.68 -28.98
C HIS A 108 -3.78 -2.02 -29.08
N PRO A 109 -3.81 -2.71 -30.24
CA PRO A 109 -3.12 -3.98 -30.39
C PRO A 109 -1.60 -3.75 -30.34
N PHE A 110 -0.94 -4.36 -29.38
CA PHE A 110 0.52 -4.23 -29.22
C PHE A 110 1.15 -5.60 -28.98
N GLU A 111 2.11 -5.98 -29.82
CA GLU A 111 2.81 -7.25 -29.67
C GLU A 111 3.76 -7.18 -28.47
N GLN A 112 3.80 -8.24 -27.69
CA GLN A 112 4.70 -8.30 -26.55
C GLN A 112 6.15 -8.44 -27.02
N PRO A 113 7.05 -7.54 -26.58
CA PRO A 113 8.45 -7.59 -26.98
C PRO A 113 9.14 -8.87 -26.54
N GLN A 114 9.95 -9.44 -27.42
CA GLN A 114 10.77 -10.62 -27.17
C GLN A 114 12.16 -10.23 -26.63
N GLU A 115 12.84 -11.18 -25.97
CA GLU A 115 14.17 -10.95 -25.37
C GLU A 115 15.26 -10.57 -26.40
N TYR A 116 15.07 -10.94 -27.67
CA TYR A 116 16.02 -10.68 -28.76
C TYR A 116 15.68 -9.43 -29.57
N ASP A 117 14.58 -8.75 -29.26
CA ASP A 117 14.19 -7.54 -29.98
C ASP A 117 15.17 -6.40 -29.68
N ASP A 118 15.35 -5.50 -30.66
CA ASP A 118 16.18 -4.32 -30.44
C ASP A 118 15.54 -3.41 -29.38
N PRO A 119 16.26 -3.09 -28.27
CA PRO A 119 15.67 -2.35 -27.17
C PRO A 119 15.25 -0.93 -27.57
N ASN A 120 15.97 -0.26 -28.48
CA ASN A 120 15.57 1.07 -28.91
C ASN A 120 14.31 1.03 -29.79
N ALA A 121 14.20 0.02 -30.67
CA ALA A 121 13.03 -0.18 -31.52
C ALA A 121 11.79 -0.45 -30.67
N THR A 122 11.87 -1.36 -29.70
CA THR A 122 10.80 -1.66 -28.75
C THR A 122 10.34 -0.40 -28.00
N ILE A 123 11.28 0.35 -27.43
CA ILE A 123 10.96 1.60 -26.74
C ILE A 123 10.33 2.62 -27.71
N SER A 124 10.83 2.72 -28.93
CA SER A 124 10.30 3.65 -29.94
C SER A 124 8.85 3.34 -30.28
N ASN A 125 8.51 2.04 -30.38
CA ASN A 125 7.13 1.60 -30.61
C ASN A 125 6.22 1.94 -29.43
N ILE A 126 6.67 1.69 -28.19
CA ILE A 126 5.93 2.08 -26.98
C ILE A 126 5.69 3.60 -26.95
N LEU A 127 6.71 4.40 -27.25
CA LEU A 127 6.60 5.85 -27.31
C LEU A 127 5.72 6.34 -28.47
N ALA A 128 5.62 5.60 -29.57
CA ALA A 128 4.71 5.91 -30.66
C ALA A 128 3.26 5.73 -30.22
N GLU A 129 2.95 4.66 -29.49
CA GLU A 129 1.62 4.46 -28.91
C GLU A 129 1.29 5.51 -27.85
N LEU A 130 2.24 5.90 -27.01
CA LEU A 130 1.99 7.00 -26.07
C LEU A 130 1.60 8.31 -26.78
N ARG A 131 2.23 8.60 -27.92
CA ARG A 131 1.88 9.76 -28.76
C ARG A 131 0.53 9.59 -29.47
N SER A 132 0.14 8.36 -29.82
CA SER A 132 -1.16 8.09 -30.43
C SER A 132 -2.31 8.37 -29.46
N PHE A 133 -2.09 8.19 -28.14
CA PHE A 133 -3.01 8.64 -27.09
C PHE A 133 -2.99 10.16 -26.82
N GLY A 134 -2.19 10.94 -27.56
CA GLY A 134 -2.10 12.39 -27.41
C GLY A 134 -1.17 12.87 -26.30
N ARG A 135 -0.32 12.00 -25.74
CA ARG A 135 0.70 12.39 -24.75
C ARG A 135 2.00 12.79 -25.43
N THR A 136 2.62 13.87 -24.96
CA THR A 136 3.91 14.34 -25.47
C THR A 136 5.07 13.72 -24.70
N VAL A 137 6.10 13.28 -25.43
CA VAL A 137 7.34 12.72 -24.88
C VAL A 137 8.52 13.40 -25.54
N ASP A 138 9.27 14.18 -24.74
CA ASP A 138 10.42 14.96 -25.17
C ASP A 138 11.73 14.36 -24.64
N PHE A 139 11.97 13.09 -24.94
CA PHE A 139 13.24 12.42 -24.67
C PHE A 139 13.46 11.24 -25.63
N PRO A 140 14.74 10.88 -25.89
CA PRO A 140 15.06 9.77 -26.78
C PRO A 140 14.84 8.41 -26.12
N PRO A 141 14.61 7.33 -26.91
CA PRO A 141 14.47 5.96 -26.42
C PRO A 141 15.59 5.49 -25.48
N SER A 142 16.81 5.98 -25.69
CA SER A 142 17.98 5.63 -24.87
C SER A 142 17.81 5.93 -23.38
N LYS A 143 16.94 6.88 -23.01
CA LYS A 143 16.64 7.22 -21.61
C LYS A 143 15.84 6.13 -20.87
N LEU A 144 15.14 5.26 -21.59
CA LEU A 144 14.31 4.20 -21.01
C LEU A 144 15.02 2.83 -20.96
N LYS A 145 16.20 2.69 -21.57
CA LYS A 145 16.97 1.44 -21.59
C LYS A 145 17.33 0.89 -20.21
N ALA A 146 17.46 1.79 -19.23
CA ALA A 146 17.72 1.40 -17.85
C ALA A 146 16.53 0.64 -17.25
N GLY A 147 15.31 0.85 -17.75
CA GLY A 147 14.09 0.23 -17.24
C GLY A 147 13.61 0.80 -15.91
N TYR A 148 14.30 1.79 -15.34
CA TYR A 148 13.95 2.48 -14.09
C TYR A 148 14.22 3.98 -14.22
N GLY A 149 13.69 4.76 -13.29
CA GLY A 149 13.85 6.21 -13.21
C GLY A 149 12.58 6.96 -13.58
N GLU A 150 12.68 8.29 -13.50
CA GLU A 150 11.56 9.22 -13.70
C GLU A 150 10.85 9.01 -15.04
N GLN A 151 11.60 8.83 -16.13
CA GLN A 151 11.03 8.64 -17.46
C GLN A 151 10.27 7.32 -17.57
N ALA A 152 10.77 6.24 -16.96
CA ALA A 152 10.11 4.94 -16.99
C ALA A 152 8.80 4.97 -16.20
N CYS A 153 8.81 5.56 -15.01
CA CYS A 153 7.60 5.76 -14.21
C CYS A 153 6.56 6.62 -14.95
N TYR A 154 6.98 7.75 -15.54
CA TYR A 154 6.09 8.66 -16.28
C TYR A 154 5.37 7.96 -17.45
N VAL A 155 6.10 7.17 -18.24
CA VAL A 155 5.52 6.45 -19.38
C VAL A 155 4.49 5.42 -18.92
N LEU A 156 4.84 4.62 -17.92
CA LEU A 156 3.91 3.62 -17.36
C LEU A 156 2.67 4.27 -16.74
N ASP A 157 2.86 5.39 -16.03
CA ASP A 157 1.77 6.14 -15.40
C ASP A 157 0.78 6.68 -16.44
N CYS A 158 1.28 7.28 -17.52
CA CYS A 158 0.45 7.74 -18.63
C CYS A 158 -0.30 6.60 -19.32
N LEU A 159 0.37 5.47 -19.60
CA LEU A 159 -0.28 4.30 -20.19
C LEU A 159 -1.37 3.72 -19.27
N ALA A 160 -1.13 3.71 -17.97
CA ALA A 160 -2.10 3.24 -16.98
C ALA A 160 -3.34 4.14 -16.92
N GLU A 161 -3.18 5.46 -17.04
CA GLU A 161 -4.33 6.38 -17.15
C GLU A 161 -5.18 6.12 -18.40
N GLU A 162 -4.55 5.91 -19.55
CA GLU A 162 -5.27 5.63 -20.79
C GLU A 162 -5.98 4.28 -20.74
N ALA A 163 -5.34 3.26 -20.17
CA ALA A 163 -5.97 1.97 -19.90
C ALA A 163 -7.18 2.12 -18.97
N LEU A 164 -7.08 2.91 -17.90
CA LEU A 164 -8.19 3.14 -16.98
C LEU A 164 -9.38 3.83 -17.65
N LYS A 165 -9.11 4.86 -18.46
CA LYS A 165 -10.16 5.54 -19.25
C LYS A 165 -10.88 4.56 -20.17
N TYR A 166 -10.14 3.69 -20.86
CA TYR A 166 -10.72 2.69 -21.74
C TYR A 166 -11.54 1.63 -20.99
N THR A 167 -11.08 1.17 -19.84
CA THR A 167 -11.79 0.17 -19.02
C THR A 167 -13.06 0.70 -18.36
N SER A 168 -13.33 2.02 -18.42
CA SER A 168 -14.52 2.66 -17.82
C SER A 168 -14.77 2.19 -16.39
N PHE A 169 -13.72 2.20 -15.56
CA PHE A 169 -13.77 1.72 -14.19
C PHE A 169 -14.92 2.38 -13.42
N SER A 170 -15.80 1.56 -12.86
CA SER A 170 -16.89 2.01 -11.98
C SER A 170 -16.66 1.50 -10.57
N TRP A 171 -16.78 2.40 -9.59
CA TRP A 171 -16.71 2.03 -8.18
C TRP A 171 -17.87 1.09 -7.87
N LYS A 172 -17.54 -0.16 -7.55
CA LYS A 172 -18.52 -1.08 -6.95
C LYS A 172 -18.91 -0.52 -5.59
N ARG A 173 -20.21 -0.52 -5.27
CA ARG A 173 -20.67 -0.13 -3.92
C ARG A 173 -19.97 -1.05 -2.90
N PRO A 174 -19.48 -0.51 -1.77
CA PRO A 174 -18.95 -1.34 -0.69
C PRO A 174 -20.00 -2.38 -0.31
N THR A 175 -19.66 -3.67 -0.48
CA THR A 175 -20.44 -4.73 0.14
C THR A 175 -20.00 -4.78 1.58
N TYR A 176 -20.80 -4.18 2.46
CA TYR A 176 -20.61 -4.38 3.89
C TYR A 176 -20.75 -5.88 4.14
N PRO A 177 -19.74 -6.56 4.72
CA PRO A 177 -20.00 -7.88 5.26
C PRO A 177 -21.16 -7.69 6.22
N THR A 178 -22.26 -8.40 5.99
CA THR A 178 -23.26 -8.55 7.03
C THR A 178 -22.48 -9.08 8.21
N GLU A 179 -22.43 -8.35 9.33
CA GLU A 179 -22.10 -8.98 10.60
C GLU A 179 -23.05 -10.16 10.66
N GLU A 180 -22.54 -11.39 10.46
CA GLU A 180 -23.21 -12.54 11.01
C GLU A 180 -23.29 -12.17 12.48
N LEU A 181 -24.47 -11.74 12.91
CA LEU A 181 -24.83 -11.78 14.30
C LEU A 181 -24.48 -13.22 14.65
N GLU A 182 -23.32 -13.44 15.28
CA GLU A 182 -23.12 -14.63 16.05
C GLU A 182 -24.40 -14.69 16.85
N GLU A 183 -25.23 -15.70 16.58
CA GLU A 183 -26.30 -16.04 17.50
C GLU A 183 -25.54 -16.26 18.79
N GLU A 184 -25.48 -15.23 19.64
CA GLU A 184 -25.20 -15.39 21.04
C GLU A 184 -26.21 -16.45 21.42
N ALA A 185 -25.74 -17.69 21.54
CA ALA A 185 -26.48 -18.70 22.24
C ALA A 185 -26.61 -18.08 23.62
N ILE A 186 -27.75 -17.42 23.84
CA ILE A 186 -28.24 -17.06 25.14
C ILE A 186 -28.37 -18.42 25.80
N THR A 187 -27.28 -18.91 26.39
CA THR A 187 -27.36 -19.95 27.39
C THR A 187 -28.32 -19.34 28.39
N GLU A 188 -29.51 -19.94 28.50
CA GLU A 188 -30.48 -19.61 29.55
C GLU A 188 -29.70 -19.71 30.86
N ASP A 189 -29.18 -18.57 31.31
CA ASP A 189 -28.60 -18.43 32.63
C ASP A 189 -29.82 -18.46 33.55
N ASP A 190 -29.99 -19.59 34.23
CA ASP A 190 -31.09 -19.91 35.16
C ASP A 190 -30.98 -19.05 36.44
N ALA A 191 -30.89 -17.73 36.25
CA ALA A 191 -30.68 -16.72 37.27
C ALA A 191 -31.75 -15.61 37.19
N GLU A 192 -32.87 -15.83 36.48
CA GLU A 192 -34.05 -14.97 36.60
C GLU A 192 -34.74 -15.21 37.96
N LEU A 193 -34.25 -14.52 38.99
CA LEU A 193 -34.95 -14.38 40.26
C LEU A 193 -36.21 -13.52 40.05
N THR A 194 -37.36 -14.16 39.93
CA THR A 194 -38.66 -13.48 39.96
C THR A 194 -38.86 -12.72 41.28
N LEU A 195 -39.49 -11.54 41.24
CA LEU A 195 -39.69 -10.67 42.41
C LEU A 195 -40.30 -11.39 43.63
N ASN A 196 -41.16 -12.38 43.40
CA ASN A 196 -41.76 -13.20 44.47
C ASN A 196 -40.71 -14.04 45.22
N LYS A 197 -39.65 -14.48 44.55
CA LYS A 197 -38.53 -15.23 45.15
C LYS A 197 -37.64 -14.33 46.00
N ILE A 198 -37.52 -13.05 45.63
CA ILE A 198 -36.75 -12.04 46.37
C ILE A 198 -37.45 -11.70 47.68
N GLU A 199 -38.79 -11.56 47.69
CA GLU A 199 -39.56 -11.35 48.94
C GLU A 199 -39.43 -12.53 49.92
N GLU A 200 -39.36 -13.76 49.41
CA GLU A 200 -39.18 -14.97 50.25
C GLU A 200 -37.80 -15.01 50.91
N ILE A 201 -36.73 -14.65 50.18
CA ILE A 201 -35.36 -14.61 50.72
C ILE A 201 -35.21 -13.49 51.76
N ILE A 202 -35.77 -12.30 51.50
CA ILE A 202 -35.69 -11.17 52.45
C ILE A 202 -36.44 -11.52 53.76
N ALA A 203 -37.57 -12.21 53.67
CA ALA A 203 -38.31 -12.64 54.86
C ALA A 203 -37.56 -13.69 55.69
N GLU A 204 -36.71 -14.52 55.07
CA GLU A 204 -35.86 -15.48 55.78
C GLU A 204 -34.61 -14.81 56.41
N GLU A 205 -34.01 -13.81 55.75
CA GLU A 205 -32.84 -13.07 56.26
C GLU A 205 -33.15 -12.05 57.37
N GLU A 206 -34.39 -11.60 57.55
CA GLU A 206 -34.77 -10.70 58.65
C GLU A 206 -34.84 -11.37 60.03
N THR A 207 -34.61 -12.69 60.13
CA THR A 207 -34.72 -13.42 61.41
C THR A 207 -33.40 -13.72 62.12
N ASP A 208 -32.24 -13.36 61.58
CA ASP A 208 -30.95 -13.57 62.26
C ASP A 208 -29.86 -12.59 61.80
N ASN A 209 -29.84 -11.38 62.38
CA ASN A 209 -28.64 -10.57 62.64
C ASN A 209 -29.01 -9.20 63.26
N GLU A 210 -29.57 -9.24 64.47
CA GLU A 210 -29.27 -8.17 65.42
C GLU A 210 -27.74 -8.23 65.68
N GLU A 211 -27.04 -7.09 65.59
CA GLU A 211 -25.60 -6.91 65.87
C GLU A 211 -24.62 -6.91 64.68
N ASN A 212 -24.73 -5.92 63.77
CA ASN A 212 -23.51 -5.37 63.15
C ASN A 212 -23.65 -3.91 62.64
N TYR A 213 -24.04 -2.98 63.51
CA TYR A 213 -23.96 -1.56 63.19
C TYR A 213 -22.52 -1.04 63.38
N ILE A 214 -21.85 -0.70 62.27
CA ILE A 214 -20.56 -0.01 62.29
C ILE A 214 -20.80 1.48 62.60
N ASP A 215 -20.25 1.98 63.72
CA ASP A 215 -20.44 3.36 64.17
C ASP A 215 -19.74 4.39 63.25
N LEU A 216 -20.55 5.21 62.61
CA LEU A 216 -20.17 6.25 61.64
C LEU A 216 -19.21 7.31 62.24
N ASN A 217 -19.21 7.49 63.55
CA ASN A 217 -18.31 8.44 64.22
C ASN A 217 -16.86 7.94 64.26
N VAL A 218 -16.63 6.63 64.29
CA VAL A 218 -15.29 6.03 64.27
C VAL A 218 -14.60 6.26 62.92
N LEU A 219 -15.36 6.13 61.82
CA LEU A 219 -14.87 6.38 60.46
C LEU A 219 -14.50 7.86 60.23
N LYS A 220 -15.33 8.79 60.72
CA LYS A 220 -15.05 10.23 60.60
C LYS A 220 -13.80 10.65 61.37
N ALA A 221 -13.56 10.07 62.54
CA ALA A 221 -12.36 10.39 63.34
C ALA A 221 -11.05 9.97 62.65
N GLN A 222 -11.08 8.91 61.83
CA GLN A 222 -9.92 8.47 61.06
C GLN A 222 -9.66 9.36 59.83
N THR A 223 -10.70 9.89 59.18
CA THR A 223 -10.54 10.72 57.98
C THR A 223 -9.91 12.09 58.29
N TYR A 224 -10.19 12.68 59.45
CA TYR A 224 -9.57 13.94 59.86
C TYR A 224 -8.12 13.80 60.36
N LYS A 225 -7.70 12.60 60.79
CA LYS A 225 -6.29 12.33 61.13
C LYS A 225 -5.40 12.16 59.90
N SER A 226 -5.95 11.73 58.76
CA SER A 226 -5.20 11.46 57.54
C SER A 226 -4.99 12.69 56.64
N ILE A 227 -5.68 13.81 56.91
CA ILE A 227 -5.64 15.05 56.09
C ILE A 227 -4.99 16.22 56.86
N GLY A 228 -4.41 15.95 58.04
CA GLY A 228 -3.95 16.97 58.98
C GLY A 228 -2.51 16.86 59.48
N HIS A 229 -1.54 16.56 58.61
CA HIS A 229 -0.11 16.94 58.75
C HIS A 229 0.51 16.74 57.35
N ALA A 230 0.89 17.80 56.64
CA ALA A 230 2.08 18.64 56.87
C ALA A 230 3.36 17.81 56.80
#